data_AF-A0A550HAZ2-F1
#
_entry.id   AF-A0A550HAZ2-F1
#
_cell.length_a   1.000
_cell.length_b   1.000
_cell.length_c   1.000
_cell.angle_alpha   90.00
_cell.angle_beta   90.00
_cell.angle_gamma   90.00
#
_symmetry.space_group_name_H-M   'P 1'
#
loop_
_entity.id
_entity.type
_entity.pdbx_description
1 polymer ?
#
loop_
_entity_poly.entity_id
_entity_poly.type
_entity_poly.pdbx_seq_one_letter_code
_entity_poly.pdbx_strand_id
1 'polypeptide(L)'
;MGFVERVGKGKTRTFRLDEAIDHELTQEAETQGVSVNSLAESIFEKHINFNRWYVRMDSIALTPQTFSAFIEEIDDEAIREIGCRMGATSPRMGLMIRGIPLNMDSARFFIEKILGEYNQWFDVSYIDRKKP
;
A
#
# COMPACT_ATOMS: atom_id res chain seq x y z
N MET A 1 -15.52 -3.40 -8.88
CA MET A 1 -15.61 -3.37 -7.40
C MET A 1 -14.72 -2.21 -6.98
N GLY A 2 -15.28 -1.15 -6.37
CA GLY A 2 -14.57 0.11 -6.14
C GLY A 2 -13.60 0.06 -4.96
N PHE A 3 -12.80 1.13 -4.80
CA PHE A 3 -11.96 1.35 -3.62
C PHE A 3 -12.80 1.20 -2.34
N VAL A 4 -12.23 0.58 -1.31
CA VAL A 4 -12.91 0.53 0.00
C VAL A 4 -12.60 1.84 0.70
N GLU A 5 -13.48 2.82 0.51
CA GLU A 5 -13.44 4.07 1.26
C GLU A 5 -14.14 3.90 2.61
N ARG A 6 -13.62 4.60 3.62
CA ARG A 6 -14.21 4.59 4.97
C ARG A 6 -15.57 5.29 4.93
N VAL A 7 -16.64 4.53 5.16
CA VAL A 7 -18.04 5.03 5.22
C VAL A 7 -18.41 5.56 6.61
N GLY A 8 -17.45 5.61 7.55
CA GLY A 8 -17.59 6.27 8.87
C GLY A 8 -18.47 5.57 9.90
N LYS A 9 -19.11 4.44 9.58
CA LYS A 9 -19.92 3.65 10.54
C LYS A 9 -19.18 2.38 10.95
N GLY A 10 -18.67 2.35 12.17
CA GLY A 10 -18.06 1.16 12.76
C GLY A 10 -19.06 0.01 12.88
N LYS A 11 -18.63 -1.21 12.56
CA LYS A 11 -19.38 -2.45 12.81
C LYS A 11 -18.55 -3.38 13.67
N THR A 12 -19.14 -3.84 14.77
CA THR A 12 -18.49 -4.83 15.63
C THR A 12 -18.47 -6.21 14.97
N ARG A 13 -17.34 -6.88 15.13
CA ARG A 13 -17.10 -8.28 14.77
C ARG A 13 -16.43 -8.93 15.97
N THR A 14 -16.83 -10.16 16.30
CA THR A 14 -16.20 -10.93 17.37
C THR A 14 -15.55 -12.16 16.75
N PHE A 15 -14.29 -12.40 17.10
CA PHE A 15 -13.51 -13.54 16.69
C PHE A 15 -12.74 -14.08 17.89
N ARG A 16 -12.39 -15.37 17.87
CA ARG A 16 -11.47 -15.97 18.84
C ARG A 16 -10.09 -16.01 18.21
N LEU A 17 -9.09 -15.55 18.95
CA LEU A 17 -7.69 -15.67 18.57
C LEU A 17 -7.01 -16.74 19.41
N ASP A 18 -5.95 -17.31 18.86
CA ASP A 18 -4.97 -18.03 19.66
C ASP A 18 -4.32 -17.07 20.66
N GLU A 19 -4.02 -17.56 21.86
CA GLU A 19 -3.45 -16.74 22.94
C GLU A 19 -2.11 -16.11 22.55
N ALA A 20 -1.26 -16.82 21.82
CA ALA A 20 0.02 -16.29 21.37
C ALA A 20 -0.17 -15.15 20.36
N ILE A 21 -1.18 -15.25 19.48
CA ILE A 21 -1.48 -14.20 18.51
C ILE A 21 -2.01 -12.94 19.21
N ASP A 22 -2.92 -13.11 20.17
CA ASP A 22 -3.46 -11.99 20.95
C ASP A 22 -2.37 -11.26 21.74
N HIS A 23 -1.43 -12.03 22.32
CA HIS A 23 -0.28 -11.48 23.03
C HIS A 23 0.60 -10.59 22.16
N GLU A 24 1.01 -11.08 20.98
CA GLU A 24 1.84 -10.31 20.04
C GLU A 24 1.13 -9.03 19.55
N LEU A 25 -0.16 -9.13 19.22
CA LEU A 25 -0.96 -7.97 18.81
C LEU A 25 -1.10 -6.94 19.92
N THR A 26 -1.19 -7.39 21.18
CA THR A 26 -1.25 -6.50 22.35
C THR A 26 0.07 -5.76 22.52
N GLN A 27 1.22 -6.45 22.47
CA GLN A 27 2.53 -5.81 22.58
C GLN A 27 2.79 -4.79 21.44
N GLU A 28 2.39 -5.14 20.21
CA GLU A 28 2.54 -4.23 19.07
C GLU A 28 1.64 -3.00 19.24
N ALA A 29 0.40 -3.17 19.68
CA ALA A 29 -0.53 -2.07 19.93
C ALA A 29 0.00 -1.13 21.02
N GLU A 30 0.55 -1.67 22.11
CA GLU A 30 1.19 -0.90 23.19
C GLU A 30 2.40 -0.11 22.66
N THR A 31 3.26 -0.74 21.85
CA THR A 31 4.43 -0.09 21.25
C THR A 31 4.04 1.08 20.34
N GLN A 32 2.92 0.95 19.62
CA GLN A 32 2.38 1.99 18.76
C GLN A 32 1.49 3.01 19.49
N GLY A 33 1.19 2.80 20.78
CA GLY A 33 0.30 3.67 21.55
C GLY A 33 -1.16 3.65 21.08
N VAL A 34 -1.63 2.53 20.49
CA VAL A 34 -2.99 2.36 19.96
C VAL A 34 -3.71 1.20 20.65
N SER A 35 -5.02 1.08 20.43
CA SER A 35 -5.76 -0.10 20.88
C SER A 35 -5.55 -1.28 19.93
N VAL A 36 -5.67 -2.52 20.42
CA VAL A 36 -5.67 -3.72 19.59
C VAL A 36 -6.73 -3.66 18.49
N ASN A 37 -7.90 -3.06 18.77
CA ASN A 37 -8.94 -2.84 17.77
C ASN A 37 -8.49 -1.90 16.64
N SER A 38 -7.80 -0.81 16.97
CA SER A 38 -7.27 0.14 15.99
C SER A 38 -6.16 -0.47 15.15
N LEU A 39 -5.28 -1.27 15.78
CA LEU A 39 -4.26 -2.05 15.08
C LEU A 39 -4.90 -3.05 14.11
N ALA A 40 -5.88 -3.82 14.58
CA ALA A 40 -6.62 -4.78 13.75
C ALA A 40 -7.34 -4.10 12.58
N GLU A 41 -7.98 -2.95 12.80
CA GLU A 41 -8.60 -2.16 11.73
C GLU A 41 -7.59 -1.76 10.65
N SER A 42 -6.42 -1.26 11.05
CA SER A 42 -5.31 -0.92 10.13
C SER A 42 -4.82 -2.14 9.35
N ILE A 43 -4.64 -3.28 10.02
CA ILE A 43 -4.26 -4.55 9.37
C ILE A 43 -5.30 -4.99 8.34
N PHE A 44 -6.59 -4.93 8.67
CA PHE A 44 -7.66 -5.27 7.73
C PHE A 44 -7.70 -4.33 6.53
N GLU A 45 -7.55 -3.02 6.77
CA GLU A 45 -7.48 -2.02 5.70
C GLU A 45 -6.30 -2.29 4.77
N LYS A 46 -5.10 -2.48 5.33
CA LYS A 46 -3.90 -2.84 4.57
C LYS A 46 -4.06 -4.17 3.82
N HIS A 47 -4.73 -5.16 4.41
CA HIS A 47 -5.00 -6.42 3.74
C HIS A 47 -5.91 -6.24 2.51
N ILE A 48 -7.02 -5.51 2.68
CA ILE A 48 -8.03 -5.27 1.64
C ILE A 48 -7.46 -4.41 0.50
N ASN A 49 -6.67 -3.41 0.84
CA ASN A 49 -6.16 -2.44 -0.13
C ASN A 49 -4.81 -2.86 -0.73
N PHE A 50 -3.99 -3.65 -0.03
CA PHE A 50 -2.62 -3.93 -0.44
C PHE A 50 -2.25 -5.42 -0.38
N ASN A 51 -2.14 -6.03 0.81
CA ASN A 51 -1.46 -7.33 0.97
C ASN A 51 -2.04 -8.43 0.06
N ARG A 52 -3.37 -8.54 -0.05
CA ARG A 52 -3.99 -9.59 -0.88
C ARG A 52 -3.65 -9.48 -2.37
N TRP A 53 -3.30 -8.27 -2.82
CA TRP A 53 -2.98 -7.99 -4.20
C TRP A 53 -1.49 -8.09 -4.49
N TYR A 54 -0.66 -7.74 -3.52
CA TYR A 54 0.78 -8.00 -3.55
C TYR A 54 1.06 -9.47 -3.86
N VAL A 55 0.38 -10.38 -3.15
CA VAL A 55 0.47 -11.83 -3.39
C VAL A 55 -0.02 -12.22 -4.79
N ARG A 56 -1.09 -11.60 -5.29
CA ARG A 56 -1.65 -11.89 -6.64
C ARG A 56 -0.80 -11.37 -7.80
N MET A 57 0.11 -10.43 -7.53
CA MET A 57 1.00 -9.86 -8.53
C MET A 57 2.38 -10.55 -8.53
N ASP A 58 2.53 -11.67 -7.81
CA ASP A 58 3.81 -12.38 -7.63
C ASP A 58 4.95 -11.43 -7.25
N SER A 59 4.63 -10.46 -6.40
CA SER A 59 5.58 -9.41 -6.00
C SER A 59 6.64 -9.98 -5.06
N ILE A 60 7.89 -9.54 -5.25
CA ILE A 60 9.01 -9.87 -4.36
C ILE A 60 9.27 -8.73 -3.36
N ALA A 61 9.75 -9.08 -2.17
CA ALA A 61 10.12 -8.12 -1.14
C ALA A 61 11.64 -8.00 -1.15
N LEU A 62 12.14 -6.78 -1.32
CA LEU A 62 13.57 -6.47 -1.26
C LEU A 62 13.79 -5.47 -0.13
N THR A 63 14.86 -5.66 0.65
CA THR A 63 15.31 -4.61 1.57
C THR A 63 15.81 -3.42 0.75
N PRO A 64 15.74 -2.18 1.28
CA PRO A 64 16.30 -1.01 0.60
C PRO A 64 17.76 -1.22 0.17
N GLN A 65 18.57 -1.86 1.04
CA GLN A 65 19.98 -2.15 0.75
C GLN A 65 20.15 -3.12 -0.42
N THR A 66 19.32 -4.16 -0.49
CA THR A 66 19.36 -5.12 -1.61
C THR A 66 18.95 -4.45 -2.91
N PHE A 67 17.91 -3.62 -2.87
CA PHE A 67 17.45 -2.87 -4.05
C PHE A 67 18.50 -1.85 -4.52
N SER A 68 19.09 -1.08 -3.61
CA SER A 68 20.17 -0.13 -3.91
C SER A 68 21.35 -0.81 -4.57
N ALA A 69 21.82 -1.94 -4.03
CA ALA A 69 22.94 -2.69 -4.59
C ALA A 69 22.69 -3.16 -6.04
N PHE A 70 21.44 -3.46 -6.41
CA PHE A 70 21.12 -3.76 -7.81
C PHE A 70 21.09 -2.52 -8.68
N ILE A 71 20.46 -1.44 -8.22
CA ILE A 71 20.29 -0.21 -9.01
C ILE A 71 21.64 0.49 -9.26
N GLU A 72 22.56 0.46 -8.30
CA GLU A 72 23.90 1.07 -8.43
C GLU A 72 24.77 0.42 -9.53
N GLU A 73 24.46 -0.81 -9.92
CA GLU A 73 25.17 -1.55 -10.97
C GLU A 73 24.54 -1.41 -12.37
N ILE A 74 23.40 -0.72 -12.48
CA ILE A 74 22.67 -0.51 -13.74
C ILE A 74 22.93 0.92 -14.22
N ASP A 75 23.17 1.11 -15.52
CA ASP A 75 23.35 2.44 -16.08
C ASP A 75 22.08 3.30 -16.00
N ASP A 76 22.26 4.61 -15.80
CA ASP A 76 21.15 5.57 -15.63
C ASP A 76 20.14 5.54 -16.79
N GLU A 77 20.62 5.33 -18.02
CA GLU A 77 19.76 5.30 -19.19
C GLU A 77 18.89 4.03 -19.21
N ALA A 78 19.46 2.86 -18.90
CA ALA A 78 18.71 1.63 -18.71
C ALA A 78 17.70 1.74 -17.56
N ILE A 79 18.07 2.37 -16.44
CA ILE A 79 17.13 2.65 -15.34
C ILE A 79 15.96 3.48 -15.84
N ARG A 80 16.24 4.55 -16.60
CA ARG A 80 15.22 5.43 -17.18
C ARG A 80 14.28 4.67 -18.13
N GLU A 81 14.83 3.89 -19.05
CA GLU A 81 14.05 3.11 -20.01
C GLU A 81 13.16 2.06 -19.33
N ILE A 82 13.72 1.31 -18.37
CA ILE A 82 12.97 0.35 -17.57
C ILE A 82 11.86 1.06 -16.81
N GLY A 83 12.18 2.18 -16.14
CA GLY A 83 11.23 2.99 -15.40
C GLY A 83 10.06 3.48 -16.27
N CYS A 84 10.33 4.02 -17.47
CA CYS A 84 9.29 4.46 -18.39
C CYS A 84 8.42 3.29 -18.88
N ARG A 85 9.03 2.17 -19.26
CA ARG A 85 8.31 0.98 -19.77
C ARG A 85 7.42 0.35 -18.69
N MET A 86 7.97 0.17 -17.49
CA MET A 86 7.22 -0.41 -16.38
C MET A 86 6.19 0.57 -15.83
N GLY A 87 6.51 1.86 -15.74
CA GLY A 87 5.57 2.91 -15.33
C GLY A 87 4.36 3.06 -16.25
N ALA A 88 4.52 2.79 -17.54
CA ALA A 88 3.41 2.80 -18.50
C ALA A 88 2.44 1.61 -18.35
N THR A 89 2.87 0.50 -17.75
CA THR A 89 2.14 -0.78 -17.77
C THR A 89 1.73 -1.26 -16.38
N SER A 90 2.64 -1.21 -15.40
CA SER A 90 2.43 -1.71 -14.05
C SER A 90 1.26 -1.06 -13.31
N PRO A 91 1.08 0.28 -13.32
CA PRO A 91 -0.09 0.90 -12.66
C PRO A 91 -1.41 0.42 -13.25
N ARG A 92 -1.48 0.34 -14.58
CA ARG A 92 -2.67 -0.13 -15.30
C ARG A 92 -2.99 -1.58 -14.94
N MET A 93 -1.98 -2.45 -14.96
CA MET A 93 -2.12 -3.85 -14.57
C MET A 93 -2.58 -3.99 -13.12
N GLY A 94 -1.96 -3.22 -12.21
CA GLY A 94 -2.33 -3.20 -10.80
C GLY A 94 -3.79 -2.81 -10.57
N LEU A 95 -4.30 -1.81 -11.29
CA LEU A 95 -5.71 -1.41 -11.23
C LEU A 95 -6.65 -2.45 -11.85
N MET A 96 -6.28 -3.06 -12.98
CA MET A 96 -7.09 -4.09 -13.65
C MET A 96 -7.25 -5.36 -12.81
N ILE A 97 -6.17 -5.85 -12.18
CA ILE A 97 -6.22 -7.01 -11.28
C ILE A 97 -7.21 -6.77 -10.12
N ARG A 98 -7.35 -5.51 -9.70
CA ARG A 98 -8.27 -5.09 -8.64
C ARG A 98 -9.72 -4.91 -9.11
N GLY A 99 -9.97 -5.00 -10.41
CA GLY A 99 -11.29 -4.72 -11.00
C GLY A 99 -11.71 -3.25 -10.85
N ILE A 100 -10.72 -2.35 -10.85
CA ILE A 100 -10.89 -0.90 -10.69
C ILE A 100 -10.83 -0.23 -12.07
N PRO A 101 -11.78 0.65 -12.42
CA PRO A 101 -11.78 1.37 -13.69
C PRO A 101 -10.61 2.36 -13.80
N LEU A 102 -10.14 2.61 -15.01
CA LEU A 102 -9.06 3.57 -15.28
C LEU A 102 -9.63 4.99 -15.43
N ASN A 103 -9.51 5.78 -14.37
CA ASN A 103 -9.90 7.19 -14.31
C ASN A 103 -8.99 7.98 -13.33
N MET A 104 -9.21 9.28 -13.19
CA MET A 104 -8.38 10.14 -12.33
C MET A 104 -8.40 9.72 -10.86
N ASP A 105 -9.54 9.28 -10.33
CA ASP A 105 -9.65 8.82 -8.94
C ASP A 105 -8.83 7.55 -8.71
N SER A 106 -8.82 6.64 -9.70
CA SER A 106 -8.00 5.43 -9.67
C SER A 106 -6.50 5.70 -9.75
N ALA A 107 -6.12 6.69 -10.58
CA ALA A 107 -4.73 7.11 -10.67
C ALA A 107 -4.26 7.74 -9.35
N ARG A 108 -5.12 8.59 -8.77
CA ARG A 108 -4.89 9.20 -7.46
C ARG A 108 -4.71 8.15 -6.38
N PHE A 109 -5.65 7.22 -6.26
CA PHE A 109 -5.56 6.09 -5.31
C PHE A 109 -4.26 5.31 -5.48
N PHE A 110 -3.88 5.00 -6.73
CA PHE A 110 -2.67 4.23 -6.99
C PHE A 110 -1.42 4.98 -6.51
N ILE A 111 -1.30 6.28 -6.83
CA ILE A 111 -0.15 7.09 -6.43
C ILE A 111 -0.11 7.28 -4.91
N GLU A 112 -1.22 7.67 -4.31
CA GLU A 112 -1.26 8.06 -2.89
C GLU A 112 -1.26 6.86 -1.96
N LYS A 113 -2.14 5.89 -2.20
CA LYS A 113 -2.31 4.75 -1.30
C LYS A 113 -1.32 3.65 -1.63
N ILE A 114 -1.21 3.26 -2.90
CA ILE A 114 -0.38 2.10 -3.26
C ILE A 114 1.10 2.47 -3.24
N LEU A 115 1.51 3.49 -4.00
CA LEU A 115 2.93 3.86 -4.12
C LEU A 115 3.43 4.66 -2.91
N GLY A 116 2.64 5.62 -2.43
CA GLY A 116 2.99 6.44 -1.26
C GLY A 116 2.83 5.68 0.06
N GLU A 117 1.59 5.49 0.52
CA GLU A 117 1.30 5.00 1.87
C GLU A 117 1.75 3.54 2.10
N TYR A 118 1.38 2.62 1.21
CA TYR A 118 1.63 1.19 1.43
C TYR A 118 3.03 0.74 0.99
N ASN A 119 3.53 1.26 -0.13
CA ASN A 119 4.87 0.92 -0.63
C ASN A 119 5.98 1.82 -0.09
N GLN A 120 5.64 2.99 0.44
CA GLN A 120 6.61 3.97 0.98
C GLN A 120 7.68 4.39 -0.04
N TRP A 121 7.30 4.53 -1.32
CA TRP A 121 8.24 4.96 -2.36
C TRP A 121 8.52 6.46 -2.35
N PHE A 122 7.55 7.25 -1.88
CA PHE A 122 7.65 8.70 -1.79
C PHE A 122 6.57 9.25 -0.86
N ASP A 123 6.79 10.46 -0.36
CA ASP A 123 5.78 11.22 0.35
C ASP A 123 4.90 12.00 -0.63
N VAL A 124 3.58 11.95 -0.42
CA VAL A 124 2.63 12.75 -1.20
C VAL A 124 2.19 13.97 -0.42
N SER A 125 2.40 15.15 -1.00
CA SER A 125 1.89 16.42 -0.48
C SER A 125 1.02 17.11 -1.54
N TYR A 126 -0.02 17.80 -1.08
CA TYR A 126 -0.90 18.58 -1.95
C TYR A 126 -0.57 20.06 -1.85
N ILE A 127 -0.20 20.67 -2.97
CA ILE A 127 -0.09 22.11 -3.07
C ILE A 127 -1.38 22.63 -3.68
N ASP A 128 -2.26 23.18 -2.84
CA ASP A 128 -3.47 23.85 -3.32
C ASP A 128 -3.08 25.20 -3.92
N ARG A 129 -3.04 25.30 -5.25
CA ARG A 129 -2.68 26.54 -5.99
C ARG A 129 -3.76 27.63 -5.87
N LYS A 130 -4.78 27.47 -5.02
CA LYS A 130 -5.88 28.42 -4.80
C LYS A 130 -5.82 29.22 -3.49
N LYS A 131 -4.67 29.29 -2.81
CA LYS A 131 -4.44 30.33 -1.79
C LYS A 131 -3.37 31.31 -2.28
N PRO A 132 -3.66 32.63 -2.30
CA PRO A 132 -2.65 33.66 -2.54
C PRO A 132 -1.59 33.66 -1.45
#